data_AF-A0A5Q2MZZ5-F1
#
_entry.id   AF-A0A5Q2MZZ5-F1
#
_cell.length_a   1.000
_cell.length_b   1.000
_cell.length_c   1.000
_cell.angle_alpha   90.00
_cell.angle_beta   90.00
_cell.angle_gamma   90.00
#
_symmetry.space_group_name_H-M   'P 1'
#
loop_
_entity.id
_entity.type
_entity.pdbx_description
1 polymer ?
#
loop_
_entity_poly.entity_id
_entity_poly.type
_entity_poly.pdbx_seq_one_letter_code
_entity_poly.pdbx_strand_id
1 'polypeptide(L)'
;MVAKSSNETTKKRAGRNRTLFLTEEDRIRLKPKLITEMPLERFKEMPQGTANGDCLQWAQVLPLASIDLLFLDPPYNLTKNFNGRNFTKKDVKTYSQWLDGVLQTLDPLLKETASIYICGDWYTSTSIFEVASEYYHVQNRITWEREKGRGALGNWKNSSEDIWFCTKSKSYTFHVDKVKLRRKVIAPYKENGKPKDWQDTEAGKFRDTHPSNLWTDITIPFWSMPENTDHPTQKSEKLLAKIILASSNPGDLVVDPFVGSGTTSVVAKKLGRRYLGIELDEEYAMLTERRLELAEIDKEIQGYQDGVFWERNTLAIQGKQSKSS
;
A
#
# COMPACT_ATOMS: atom_id res chain seq x y z
N MET A 1 15.11 -40.16 12.41
CA MET A 1 14.54 -39.17 11.47
C MET A 1 13.03 -39.33 11.48
N VAL A 2 12.33 -38.49 12.22
CA VAL A 2 10.86 -38.52 12.30
C VAL A 2 10.34 -37.46 11.35
N ALA A 3 9.64 -37.90 10.31
CA ALA A 3 8.90 -37.04 9.41
C ALA A 3 7.87 -36.24 10.23
N LYS A 4 8.00 -34.91 10.27
CA LYS A 4 6.94 -34.05 10.79
C LYS A 4 5.85 -34.00 9.72
N SER A 5 4.76 -34.70 9.98
CA SER A 5 3.49 -34.53 9.29
C SER A 5 3.07 -33.05 9.33
N SER A 6 2.75 -32.50 8.18
CA SER A 6 2.12 -31.19 8.00
C SER A 6 0.74 -31.19 8.65
N ASN A 7 0.68 -30.80 9.93
CA ASN A 7 -0.59 -30.48 10.59
C ASN A 7 -1.07 -29.12 10.07
N GLU A 8 -1.81 -29.11 8.96
CA GLU A 8 -2.74 -28.03 8.64
C GLU A 8 -3.85 -28.02 9.69
N THR A 9 -3.58 -27.35 10.80
CA THR A 9 -4.63 -26.95 11.73
C THR A 9 -5.37 -25.79 11.07
N THR A 10 -6.48 -26.09 10.38
CA THR A 10 -7.42 -25.08 9.92
C THR A 10 -7.82 -24.21 11.12
N LYS A 11 -7.29 -22.99 11.19
CA LYS A 11 -7.62 -22.04 12.28
C LYS A 11 -9.13 -21.86 12.30
N LYS A 12 -9.79 -22.24 13.39
CA LYS A 12 -11.23 -22.01 13.56
C LYS A 12 -11.49 -20.51 13.65
N ARG A 13 -12.03 -19.92 12.57
CA ARG A 13 -12.35 -18.48 12.48
C ARG A 13 -13.76 -18.19 13.00
N ALA A 14 -13.97 -16.99 13.55
CA ALA A 14 -15.29 -16.53 13.95
C ALA A 14 -16.22 -16.36 12.72
N GLY A 15 -17.53 -16.53 12.86
CA GLY A 15 -18.47 -16.51 11.72
C GLY A 15 -18.57 -15.18 10.95
N ARG A 16 -18.15 -14.06 11.56
CA ARG A 16 -18.07 -12.74 10.88
C ARG A 16 -16.69 -12.43 10.31
N ASN A 17 -15.75 -13.37 10.38
CA ASN A 17 -14.41 -13.20 9.86
C ASN A 17 -14.44 -13.29 8.32
N ARG A 18 -13.93 -12.24 7.68
CA ARG A 18 -13.82 -12.07 6.23
C ARG A 18 -12.37 -12.16 5.75
N THR A 19 -11.45 -12.58 6.61
CA THR A 19 -10.03 -12.73 6.25
C THR A 19 -9.90 -13.70 5.09
N LEU A 20 -9.31 -13.22 3.99
CA LEU A 20 -8.94 -14.02 2.84
C LEU A 20 -7.75 -14.92 3.18
N PHE A 21 -7.81 -16.15 2.70
CA PHE A 21 -6.77 -17.16 2.84
C PHE A 21 -6.74 -18.02 1.58
N LEU A 22 -5.63 -18.71 1.36
CA LEU A 22 -5.50 -19.64 0.25
C LEU A 22 -5.95 -21.03 0.68
N THR A 23 -6.85 -21.62 -0.09
CA THR A 23 -7.16 -23.05 -0.05
C THR A 23 -6.16 -23.84 -0.91
N GLU A 24 -6.12 -25.17 -0.76
CA GLU A 24 -5.31 -26.02 -1.65
C GLU A 24 -5.69 -25.86 -3.13
N GLU A 25 -6.99 -25.72 -3.43
CA GLU A 25 -7.46 -25.45 -4.78
C GLU A 25 -6.96 -24.10 -5.31
N ASP A 26 -6.97 -23.06 -4.45
CA ASP A 26 -6.39 -21.77 -4.81
C ASP A 26 -4.89 -21.89 -5.12
N ARG A 27 -4.12 -22.64 -4.31
CA ARG A 27 -2.67 -22.83 -4.55
C ARG A 27 -2.40 -23.47 -5.90
N ILE A 28 -3.10 -24.55 -6.23
CA ILE A 28 -2.96 -25.24 -7.53
C ILE A 28 -3.30 -24.31 -8.69
N ARG A 29 -4.37 -23.52 -8.53
CA ARG A 29 -4.92 -22.67 -9.59
C ARG A 29 -4.16 -21.36 -9.79
N LEU A 30 -3.59 -20.79 -8.74
CA LEU A 30 -2.94 -19.48 -8.75
C LEU A 30 -1.43 -19.57 -8.98
N LYS A 31 -0.77 -20.66 -8.55
CA LYS A 31 0.67 -20.83 -8.76
C LYS A 31 1.10 -20.68 -10.22
N PRO A 32 0.39 -21.23 -11.22
CA PRO A 32 0.76 -21.05 -12.63
C PRO A 32 0.57 -19.62 -13.18
N LYS A 33 -0.10 -18.73 -12.42
CA LYS A 33 -0.26 -17.32 -12.80
C LYS A 33 0.93 -16.45 -12.41
N LEU A 34 1.81 -16.95 -11.55
CA LEU A 34 3.00 -16.23 -11.12
C LEU A 34 4.01 -16.16 -12.25
N ILE A 35 4.63 -15.00 -12.41
CA ILE A 35 5.75 -14.81 -13.33
C ILE A 35 7.00 -15.28 -12.61
N THR A 36 7.57 -16.40 -13.04
CA THR A 36 8.73 -17.03 -12.39
C THR A 36 9.96 -17.06 -13.28
N GLU A 37 9.80 -16.95 -14.58
CA GLU A 37 10.88 -17.03 -15.56
C GLU A 37 11.51 -15.65 -15.79
N MET A 38 12.80 -15.53 -15.46
CA MET A 38 13.61 -14.36 -15.83
C MET A 38 14.29 -14.62 -17.18
N PRO A 39 14.11 -13.74 -18.17
CA PRO A 39 14.85 -13.82 -19.42
C PRO A 39 16.34 -13.54 -19.23
N LEU A 40 17.17 -14.00 -20.17
CA LEU A 40 18.61 -13.71 -20.18
C LEU A 40 18.90 -12.23 -20.50
N GLU A 41 18.05 -11.62 -21.31
CA GLU A 41 18.10 -10.20 -21.68
C GLU A 41 16.99 -9.43 -20.96
N ARG A 42 17.10 -8.09 -20.90
CA ARG A 42 16.03 -7.27 -20.34
C ARG A 42 14.73 -7.45 -21.14
N PHE A 43 13.60 -7.46 -20.44
CA PHE A 43 12.29 -7.38 -21.08
C PHE A 43 12.22 -6.14 -21.98
N LYS A 44 11.60 -6.30 -23.15
CA LYS A 44 11.31 -5.18 -24.05
C LYS A 44 10.18 -4.29 -23.51
N GLU A 45 9.20 -4.91 -22.87
CA GLU A 45 8.06 -4.25 -22.25
C GLU A 45 7.91 -4.73 -20.81
N MET A 46 7.45 -3.86 -19.92
CA MET A 46 7.27 -4.25 -18.52
C MET A 46 6.22 -5.37 -18.41
N PRO A 47 6.53 -6.50 -17.76
CA PRO A 47 5.53 -7.52 -17.48
C PRO A 47 4.44 -6.96 -16.55
N GLN A 48 3.21 -7.41 -16.73
CA GLN A 48 2.07 -7.05 -15.87
C GLN A 48 1.63 -8.28 -15.07
N GLY A 49 1.60 -8.16 -13.74
CA GLY A 49 1.20 -9.27 -12.86
C GLY A 49 2.00 -9.34 -11.56
N THR A 50 2.12 -10.56 -11.02
CA THR A 50 2.92 -10.85 -9.83
C THR A 50 4.13 -11.69 -10.20
N ALA A 51 5.31 -11.11 -10.04
CA ALA A 51 6.57 -11.81 -10.19
C ALA A 51 6.98 -12.45 -8.85
N ASN A 52 7.33 -13.73 -8.89
CA ASN A 52 7.83 -14.43 -7.71
C ASN A 52 9.35 -14.52 -7.77
N GLY A 53 10.03 -14.02 -6.74
CA GLY A 53 11.49 -14.06 -6.64
C GLY A 53 12.10 -12.84 -5.96
N ASP A 54 13.42 -12.73 -6.06
CA ASP A 54 14.18 -11.64 -5.47
C ASP A 54 14.08 -10.37 -6.33
N CYS A 55 13.70 -9.25 -5.71
CA CYS A 55 13.49 -7.99 -6.43
C CYS A 55 14.77 -7.42 -7.06
N LEU A 56 15.94 -7.66 -6.48
CA LEU A 56 17.22 -7.18 -7.01
C LEU A 56 17.62 -7.97 -8.25
N GLN A 57 17.26 -9.26 -8.31
CA GLN A 57 17.43 -10.08 -9.52
C GLN A 57 16.45 -9.65 -10.62
N TRP A 58 15.17 -9.48 -10.29
CA TRP A 58 14.17 -8.98 -11.23
C TRP A 58 14.60 -7.63 -11.82
N ALA A 59 15.09 -6.69 -11.02
CA ALA A 59 15.55 -5.39 -11.47
C ALA A 59 16.64 -5.43 -12.57
N GLN A 60 17.44 -6.50 -12.63
CA GLN A 60 18.45 -6.66 -13.69
C GLN A 60 17.85 -6.92 -15.07
N VAL A 61 16.64 -7.50 -15.10
CA VAL A 61 15.96 -7.89 -16.35
C VAL A 61 14.78 -6.98 -16.67
N LEU A 62 14.35 -6.09 -15.78
CA LEU A 62 13.25 -5.16 -16.08
C LEU A 62 13.67 -4.03 -17.05
N PRO A 63 12.74 -3.46 -17.82
CA PRO A 63 13.04 -2.32 -18.68
C PRO A 63 13.45 -1.08 -17.87
N LEU A 64 14.49 -0.39 -18.33
CA LEU A 64 14.96 0.88 -17.74
C LEU A 64 13.95 2.02 -17.97
N ALA A 65 14.00 3.06 -17.14
CA ALA A 65 13.22 4.30 -17.29
C ALA A 65 11.73 4.09 -17.63
N SER A 66 11.09 3.15 -16.93
CA SER A 66 9.77 2.63 -17.29
C SER A 66 8.73 2.81 -16.19
N ILE A 67 9.16 2.95 -14.93
CA ILE A 67 8.30 3.05 -13.75
C ILE A 67 7.83 4.50 -13.54
N ASP A 68 6.51 4.70 -13.40
CA ASP A 68 5.91 6.00 -13.10
C ASP A 68 5.74 6.24 -11.59
N LEU A 69 5.40 5.18 -10.85
CA LEU A 69 5.21 5.24 -9.41
C LEU A 69 5.83 4.01 -8.75
N LEU A 70 6.81 4.23 -7.87
CA LEU A 70 7.42 3.18 -7.06
C LEU A 70 6.88 3.28 -5.63
N PHE A 71 6.27 2.21 -5.14
CA PHE A 71 5.89 2.06 -3.73
C PHE A 71 6.78 1.02 -3.06
N LEU A 72 7.46 1.42 -1.99
CA LEU A 72 8.39 0.59 -1.23
C LEU A 72 7.89 0.42 0.19
N ASP A 73 7.47 -0.80 0.53
CA ASP A 73 7.23 -1.23 1.92
C ASP A 73 8.29 -2.27 2.33
N PRO A 74 9.56 -1.85 2.49
CA PRO A 74 10.64 -2.79 2.75
C PRO A 74 10.44 -3.51 4.09
N PRO A 75 11.04 -4.71 4.28
CA PRO A 75 11.10 -5.31 5.60
C PRO A 75 11.72 -4.34 6.60
N TYR A 76 10.95 -3.96 7.62
CA TYR A 76 11.42 -3.03 8.65
C TYR A 76 12.53 -3.66 9.47
N ASN A 77 13.38 -2.81 10.06
CA ASN A 77 14.50 -3.20 10.88
C ASN A 77 14.04 -3.74 12.26
N LEU A 78 13.30 -4.85 12.23
CA LEU A 78 12.62 -5.46 13.36
C LEU A 78 12.85 -6.97 13.34
N THR A 79 12.92 -7.57 14.53
CA THR A 79 12.92 -9.02 14.63
C THR A 79 11.52 -9.56 14.38
N LYS A 80 11.31 -10.25 13.25
CA LYS A 80 9.98 -10.73 12.85
C LYS A 80 10.06 -11.99 11.99
N ASN A 81 9.08 -12.87 12.13
CA ASN A 81 8.91 -14.03 11.27
C ASN A 81 7.84 -13.75 10.21
N PHE A 82 8.18 -13.96 8.94
CA PHE A 82 7.25 -13.92 7.82
C PHE A 82 7.31 -15.28 7.13
N ASN A 83 6.22 -16.04 7.24
CA ASN A 83 6.07 -17.39 6.68
C ASN A 83 7.28 -18.32 6.89
N GLY A 84 7.85 -18.33 8.11
CA GLY A 84 9.02 -19.15 8.45
C GLY A 84 10.37 -18.47 8.25
N ARG A 85 10.46 -17.35 7.51
CA ARG A 85 11.69 -16.56 7.40
C ARG A 85 11.86 -15.62 8.59
N ASN A 86 12.95 -15.78 9.33
CA ASN A 86 13.28 -14.93 10.47
C ASN A 86 14.13 -13.73 10.04
N PHE A 87 13.62 -12.53 10.29
CA PHE A 87 14.37 -11.29 10.23
C PHE A 87 14.87 -10.97 11.63
N THR A 88 16.11 -10.49 11.72
CA THR A 88 16.71 -10.02 12.96
C THR A 88 16.97 -8.53 12.83
N LYS A 89 16.61 -7.76 13.87
CA LYS A 89 16.95 -6.34 13.93
C LYS A 89 18.47 -6.15 13.79
N LYS A 90 18.85 -5.30 12.84
CA LYS A 90 20.21 -4.83 12.58
C LYS A 90 20.42 -3.46 13.22
N ASP A 91 21.66 -3.00 13.29
CA ASP A 91 21.95 -1.61 13.60
C ASP A 91 21.53 -0.69 12.44
N VAL A 92 21.37 0.61 12.74
CA VAL A 92 20.91 1.62 11.78
C VAL A 92 21.81 1.68 10.55
N LYS A 93 23.14 1.63 10.72
CA LYS A 93 24.10 1.75 9.62
C LYS A 93 23.98 0.58 8.66
N THR A 94 23.91 -0.65 9.18
CA THR A 94 23.73 -1.85 8.34
C THR A 94 22.40 -1.82 7.60
N TYR A 95 21.33 -1.29 8.21
CA TYR A 95 20.07 -1.10 7.50
C TYR A 95 20.16 -0.04 6.41
N SER A 96 20.75 1.13 6.69
CA SER A 96 20.95 2.20 5.70
C SER A 96 21.76 1.68 4.49
N GLN A 97 22.83 0.90 4.72
CA GLN A 97 23.62 0.30 3.63
C GLN A 97 22.82 -0.70 2.79
N TRP A 98 21.95 -1.50 3.43
CA TRP A 98 21.08 -2.40 2.69
C TRP A 98 20.06 -1.62 1.85
N LEU A 99 19.43 -0.60 2.42
CA LEU A 99 18.46 0.23 1.71
C LEU A 99 19.11 0.98 0.55
N ASP A 100 20.34 1.48 0.73
CA ASP A 100 21.14 2.10 -0.32
C ASP A 100 21.32 1.17 -1.53
N GLY A 101 21.71 -0.09 -1.30
CA GLY A 101 21.80 -1.10 -2.37
C GLY A 101 20.46 -1.38 -3.07
N VAL A 102 19.34 -1.36 -2.34
CA VAL A 102 18.00 -1.50 -2.93
C VAL A 102 17.68 -0.30 -3.82
N LEU A 103 17.85 0.94 -3.32
CA LEU A 103 17.54 2.14 -4.09
C LEU A 103 18.46 2.26 -5.31
N GLN A 104 19.76 2.01 -5.16
CA GLN A 104 20.72 1.99 -6.27
C GLN A 104 20.30 1.01 -7.38
N THR A 105 19.78 -0.15 -7.01
CA THR A 105 19.35 -1.18 -7.98
C THR A 105 18.07 -0.79 -8.71
N LEU A 106 17.13 -0.13 -8.02
CA LEU A 106 15.83 0.24 -8.58
C LEU A 106 15.87 1.58 -9.33
N ASP A 107 16.79 2.48 -8.99
CA ASP A 107 16.90 3.83 -9.54
C ASP A 107 16.89 3.89 -11.08
N PRO A 108 17.65 3.05 -11.81
CA PRO A 108 17.67 3.08 -13.28
C PRO A 108 16.34 2.68 -13.94
N LEU A 109 15.43 2.05 -13.19
CA LEU A 109 14.10 1.65 -13.68
C LEU A 109 13.10 2.80 -13.66
N LEU A 110 13.39 3.86 -12.90
CA LEU A 110 12.49 4.99 -12.69
C LEU A 110 12.52 5.95 -13.89
N LYS A 111 11.36 6.42 -14.33
CA LYS A 111 11.27 7.57 -15.22
C LYS A 111 11.75 8.83 -14.50
N GLU A 112 12.21 9.81 -15.26
CA GLU A 112 12.54 11.15 -14.72
C GLU A 112 11.34 11.83 -14.04
N THR A 113 10.12 11.46 -14.41
CA THR A 113 8.88 11.95 -13.81
C THR A 113 8.36 11.12 -12.64
N ALA A 114 9.11 10.09 -12.22
CA ALA A 114 8.63 9.12 -11.26
C ALA A 114 8.46 9.70 -9.86
N SER A 115 7.40 9.23 -9.19
CA SER A 115 7.20 9.43 -7.76
C SER A 115 7.58 8.16 -6.98
N ILE A 116 8.13 8.35 -5.79
CA ILE A 116 8.62 7.26 -4.94
C ILE A 116 8.03 7.45 -3.54
N TYR A 117 7.44 6.39 -2.98
CA TYR A 117 6.92 6.37 -1.61
C TYR A 117 7.60 5.24 -0.84
N ILE A 118 8.24 5.57 0.28
CA ILE A 118 8.99 4.60 1.08
C ILE A 118 8.43 4.56 2.50
N CYS A 119 7.86 3.42 2.90
CA CYS A 119 7.32 3.22 4.25
C CYS A 119 8.42 2.82 5.23
N GLY A 120 8.28 3.25 6.49
CA GLY A 120 9.16 2.89 7.58
C GLY A 120 8.48 3.02 8.93
N ASP A 121 8.88 2.18 9.89
CA ASP A 121 8.59 2.48 11.29
C ASP A 121 9.38 3.71 11.76
N TRP A 122 9.02 4.26 12.93
CA TRP A 122 9.66 5.46 13.47
C TRP A 122 11.18 5.35 13.62
N TYR A 123 11.71 4.14 13.87
CA TYR A 123 13.12 3.90 14.10
C TYR A 123 13.91 3.83 12.79
N THR A 124 13.31 3.22 11.78
CA THR A 124 13.88 3.02 10.44
C THR A 124 13.71 4.26 9.56
N SER A 125 12.73 5.11 9.88
CA SER A 125 12.39 6.35 9.16
C SER A 125 13.60 7.28 8.93
N THR A 126 14.54 7.35 9.89
CA THR A 126 15.74 8.18 9.72
C THR A 126 16.69 7.65 8.66
N SER A 127 16.89 6.33 8.59
CA SER A 127 17.67 5.69 7.53
C SER A 127 17.05 5.92 6.16
N ILE A 128 15.72 5.91 6.08
CA ILE A 128 15.02 6.14 4.80
C ILE A 128 15.28 7.55 4.31
N PHE A 129 15.15 8.57 5.16
CA PHE A 129 15.44 9.95 4.75
C PHE A 129 16.89 10.11 4.31
N GLU A 130 17.83 9.65 5.14
CA GLU A 130 19.27 9.74 4.88
C GLU A 130 19.60 9.18 3.49
N VAL A 131 19.22 7.93 3.23
CA VAL A 131 19.53 7.26 1.96
C VAL A 131 18.73 7.86 0.81
N ALA A 132 17.41 8.06 0.94
CA ALA A 132 16.58 8.52 -0.17
C ALA A 132 16.96 9.94 -0.64
N SER A 133 17.46 10.79 0.26
CA SER A 133 17.87 12.16 -0.08
C SER A 133 19.12 12.24 -0.97
N GLU A 134 19.92 11.16 -1.04
CA GLU A 134 21.08 11.07 -1.94
C GLU A 134 20.67 10.77 -3.40
N TYR A 135 19.51 10.13 -3.60
CA TYR A 135 19.02 9.72 -4.93
C TYR A 135 17.89 10.60 -5.46
N TYR A 136 17.06 11.15 -4.57
CA TYR A 136 15.76 11.73 -4.91
C TYR A 136 15.51 13.09 -4.24
N HIS A 137 14.59 13.86 -4.83
CA HIS A 137 14.05 15.04 -4.17
C HIS A 137 12.98 14.66 -3.16
N VAL A 138 13.29 14.80 -1.87
CA VAL A 138 12.32 14.58 -0.79
C VAL A 138 11.28 15.71 -0.79
N GLN A 139 10.00 15.35 -0.97
CA GLN A 139 8.88 16.29 -1.02
C GLN A 139 8.15 16.40 0.32
N ASN A 140 7.95 15.27 1.01
CA ASN A 140 7.20 15.25 2.26
C ASN A 140 7.53 14.03 3.13
N ARG A 141 7.36 14.19 4.44
CA ARG A 141 7.22 13.10 5.41
C ARG A 141 5.75 13.01 5.80
N ILE A 142 5.09 11.95 5.38
CA ILE A 142 3.72 11.65 5.78
C ILE A 142 3.78 10.75 7.02
N THR A 143 3.09 11.11 8.08
CA THR A 143 2.95 10.27 9.27
C THR A 143 1.53 9.71 9.33
N TRP A 144 1.44 8.39 9.28
CA TRP A 144 0.20 7.64 9.40
C TRP A 144 -0.02 7.15 10.83
N GLU A 145 -1.18 7.49 11.39
CA GLU A 145 -1.60 7.01 12.71
C GLU A 145 -2.08 5.54 12.66
N ARG A 146 -1.36 4.70 13.41
CA ARG A 146 -1.64 3.29 13.65
C ARG A 146 -2.39 3.12 14.98
N GLU A 147 -3.72 3.17 14.94
CA GLU A 147 -4.54 3.09 16.17
C GLU A 147 -4.55 1.69 16.80
N LYS A 148 -4.43 0.63 16.00
CA LYS A 148 -4.52 -0.76 16.48
C LYS A 148 -3.16 -1.30 16.89
N GLY A 149 -3.13 -2.02 18.01
CA GLY A 149 -1.93 -2.65 18.55
C GLY A 149 -2.05 -2.89 20.06
N ARG A 150 -1.12 -3.66 20.62
CA ARG A 150 -1.03 -3.82 22.08
C ARG A 150 -0.61 -2.50 22.72
N GLY A 151 -1.06 -2.26 23.95
CA GLY A 151 -0.60 -1.12 24.75
C GLY A 151 0.86 -1.26 25.17
N ALA A 152 1.42 -0.20 25.75
CA ALA A 152 2.75 -0.19 26.33
C ALA A 152 2.66 0.07 27.84
N LEU A 153 3.43 -0.66 28.64
CA LEU A 153 3.43 -0.54 30.11
C LEU A 153 4.56 0.33 30.64
N GLY A 154 5.73 0.30 29.97
CA GLY A 154 6.94 1.01 30.41
C GLY A 154 7.38 2.14 29.49
N ASN A 155 6.56 2.53 28.51
CA ASN A 155 6.87 3.61 27.55
C ASN A 155 5.59 4.08 26.83
N TRP A 156 5.70 5.10 25.98
CA TRP A 156 4.67 5.51 25.03
C TRP A 156 4.41 4.42 24.00
N LYS A 157 3.13 4.15 23.71
CA LYS A 157 2.73 3.23 22.65
C LYS A 157 3.10 3.84 21.29
N ASN A 158 3.99 3.19 20.54
CA ASN A 158 4.20 3.55 19.14
C ASN A 158 2.89 3.39 18.36
N SER A 159 2.41 4.50 17.80
CA SER A 159 1.16 4.57 17.03
C SER A 159 1.38 5.30 15.71
N SER A 160 2.61 5.33 15.21
CA SER A 160 2.97 6.01 13.97
C SER A 160 3.77 5.13 13.04
N GLU A 161 3.55 5.34 11.75
CA GLU A 161 4.36 4.85 10.65
C GLU A 161 4.63 6.02 9.70
N ASP A 162 5.86 6.14 9.23
CA ASP A 162 6.24 7.20 8.30
C ASP A 162 6.22 6.68 6.87
N ILE A 163 5.88 7.57 5.95
CA ILE A 163 5.92 7.36 4.51
C ILE A 163 6.64 8.57 3.91
N TRP A 164 7.83 8.33 3.38
CA TRP A 164 8.63 9.36 2.71
C TRP A 164 8.19 9.47 1.25
N PHE A 165 7.66 10.63 0.88
CA PHE A 165 7.32 10.95 -0.50
C PHE A 165 8.52 11.68 -1.14
N CYS A 166 9.07 11.06 -2.19
CA CYS A 166 10.18 11.58 -2.97
C CYS A 166 9.83 11.59 -4.46
N THR A 167 10.60 12.35 -5.25
CA THR A 167 10.48 12.36 -6.72
C THR A 167 11.84 12.29 -7.38
N LYS A 168 11.89 11.64 -8.55
CA LYS A 168 13.13 11.47 -9.32
C LYS A 168 13.69 12.80 -9.80
N SER A 169 12.82 13.71 -10.22
CA SER A 169 13.17 15.07 -10.61
C SER A 169 12.19 16.10 -10.01
N LYS A 170 12.36 17.37 -10.38
CA LYS A 170 11.40 18.44 -10.07
C LYS A 170 10.13 18.40 -10.92
N SER A 171 10.12 17.61 -12.01
CA SER A 171 8.94 17.41 -12.84
C SER A 171 8.24 16.12 -12.42
N TYR A 172 7.04 16.21 -11.86
CA TYR A 172 6.30 15.05 -11.38
C TYR A 172 4.78 15.30 -11.40
N THR A 173 4.01 14.23 -11.35
CA THR A 173 2.54 14.29 -11.27
C THR A 173 2.10 14.39 -9.81
N PHE A 174 1.22 15.35 -9.49
CA PHE A 174 0.56 15.42 -8.18
C PHE A 174 -0.88 15.97 -8.26
N HIS A 175 -1.88 15.09 -8.17
CA HIS A 175 -3.30 15.40 -8.28
C HIS A 175 -3.94 15.66 -6.90
N VAL A 176 -3.63 16.82 -6.30
CA VAL A 176 -4.12 17.15 -4.95
C VAL A 176 -5.66 17.11 -4.81
N ASP A 177 -6.39 17.44 -5.88
CA ASP A 177 -7.85 17.41 -5.88
C ASP A 177 -8.43 16.00 -5.76
N LYS A 178 -7.73 14.97 -6.26
CA LYS A 178 -8.18 13.57 -6.23
C LYS A 178 -8.02 12.90 -4.86
N VAL A 179 -7.39 13.60 -3.91
CA VAL A 179 -7.08 13.08 -2.58
C VAL A 179 -7.65 13.93 -1.46
N LYS A 180 -8.67 14.75 -1.77
CA LYS A 180 -9.44 15.48 -0.76
C LYS A 180 -10.11 14.51 0.22
N LEU A 181 -10.21 14.96 1.46
CA LEU A 181 -10.87 14.27 2.56
C LEU A 181 -12.14 15.01 2.94
N ARG A 182 -13.27 14.33 2.80
CA ARG A 182 -14.58 14.74 3.26
C ARG A 182 -14.65 14.64 4.78
N ARG A 183 -14.88 15.79 5.42
CA ARG A 183 -15.02 15.94 6.87
C ARG A 183 -16.39 16.46 7.23
N LYS A 184 -16.92 15.99 8.36
CA LYS A 184 -18.16 16.55 8.92
C LYS A 184 -17.88 17.95 9.46
N VAL A 185 -18.76 18.90 9.14
CA VAL A 185 -18.67 20.27 9.65
C VAL A 185 -19.31 20.33 11.02
N ILE A 186 -18.49 20.49 12.06
CA ILE A 186 -18.93 20.60 13.45
C ILE A 186 -19.48 22.01 13.74
N ALA A 187 -18.78 23.05 13.28
CA ALA A 187 -19.15 24.45 13.44
C ALA A 187 -19.43 25.08 12.06
N PRO A 188 -20.68 25.04 11.57
CA PRO A 188 -21.02 25.58 10.26
C PRO A 188 -21.01 27.10 10.26
N TYR A 189 -20.25 27.69 9.34
CA TYR A 189 -20.23 29.14 9.11
C TYR A 189 -20.90 29.47 7.78
N LYS A 190 -21.75 30.51 7.77
CA LYS A 190 -22.44 30.99 6.57
C LYS A 190 -22.00 32.41 6.25
N GLU A 191 -21.81 32.69 4.98
CA GLU A 191 -21.57 34.03 4.45
C GLU A 191 -22.75 34.42 3.57
N ASN A 192 -23.40 35.55 3.86
CA ASN A 192 -24.63 35.99 3.18
C ASN A 192 -25.73 34.91 3.14
N GLY A 193 -25.89 34.16 4.24
CA GLY A 193 -26.90 33.09 4.37
C GLY A 193 -26.56 31.78 3.65
N LYS A 194 -25.44 31.71 2.93
CA LYS A 194 -24.99 30.51 2.20
C LYS A 194 -23.82 29.82 2.91
N PRO A 195 -23.75 28.47 2.88
CA PRO A 195 -22.56 27.73 3.30
C PRO A 195 -21.27 28.27 2.67
N LYS A 196 -20.23 28.52 3.48
CA LYS A 196 -18.89 28.89 3.00
C LYS A 196 -18.00 27.67 3.03
N ASP A 197 -17.64 27.15 1.86
CA ASP A 197 -16.78 25.97 1.68
C ASP A 197 -17.34 24.67 2.30
N TRP A 198 -18.67 24.52 2.43
CA TRP A 198 -19.31 23.27 2.84
C TRP A 198 -20.67 23.07 2.18
N GLN A 199 -21.19 21.85 2.21
CA GLN A 199 -22.47 21.45 1.63
C GLN A 199 -23.40 20.94 2.72
N ASP A 200 -24.67 21.37 2.67
CA ASP A 200 -25.75 20.86 3.54
C ASP A 200 -26.50 19.77 2.75
N THR A 201 -26.38 18.51 3.17
CA THR A 201 -27.01 17.36 2.52
C THR A 201 -27.87 16.60 3.52
N GLU A 202 -28.76 15.73 3.06
CA GLU A 202 -29.56 14.86 3.96
C GLU A 202 -28.68 13.97 4.86
N ALA A 203 -27.50 13.58 4.38
CA ALA A 203 -26.54 12.80 5.15
C ALA A 203 -25.79 13.62 6.22
N GLY A 204 -25.88 14.96 6.16
CA GLY A 204 -25.21 15.89 7.06
C GLY A 204 -24.47 17.02 6.33
N LYS A 205 -23.77 17.83 7.14
CA LYS A 205 -22.97 18.96 6.68
C LYS A 205 -21.53 18.52 6.46
N PHE A 206 -21.02 18.66 5.24
CA PHE A 206 -19.70 18.16 4.86
C PHE A 206 -18.87 19.21 4.13
N ARG A 207 -17.56 19.11 4.30
CA ARG A 207 -16.56 19.85 3.53
C ARG A 207 -15.49 18.91 3.03
N ASP A 208 -15.12 19.07 1.76
CA ASP A 208 -13.98 18.38 1.17
C ASP A 208 -12.73 19.23 1.39
N THR A 209 -11.76 18.68 2.12
CA THR A 209 -10.54 19.39 2.55
C THR A 209 -9.31 18.79 1.89
N HIS A 210 -8.31 19.61 1.59
CA HIS A 210 -7.01 19.11 1.15
C HIS A 210 -6.41 18.16 2.21
N PRO A 211 -5.73 17.08 1.79
CA PRO A 211 -5.14 16.15 2.73
C PRO A 211 -3.97 16.80 3.48
N SER A 212 -3.84 16.48 4.77
CA SER A 212 -2.63 16.76 5.55
C SER A 212 -1.57 15.69 5.29
N ASN A 213 -0.33 15.97 5.68
CA ASN A 213 0.73 14.95 5.81
C ASN A 213 0.64 14.17 7.14
N LEU A 214 -0.36 14.46 7.98
CA LEU A 214 -0.74 13.63 9.12
C LEU A 214 -2.01 12.86 8.75
N TRP A 215 -1.90 11.55 8.56
CA TRP A 215 -3.01 10.69 8.15
C TRP A 215 -3.62 9.99 9.34
N THR A 216 -4.75 10.52 9.79
CA THR A 216 -5.55 9.97 10.90
C THR A 216 -6.86 9.38 10.41
N ASP A 217 -7.10 9.31 9.09
CA ASP A 217 -8.36 8.79 8.54
C ASP A 217 -8.24 7.34 8.03
N ILE A 218 -7.08 6.71 8.20
CA ILE A 218 -6.77 5.37 7.68
C ILE A 218 -6.55 4.40 8.83
N THR A 219 -7.08 3.20 8.72
CA THR A 219 -6.85 2.11 9.68
C THR A 219 -6.18 0.93 8.99
N ILE A 220 -5.53 0.07 9.78
CA ILE A 220 -5.01 -1.20 9.25
C ILE A 220 -6.16 -2.16 8.97
N PRO A 221 -6.04 -3.03 7.96
CA PRO A 221 -6.99 -4.11 7.75
C PRO A 221 -7.13 -5.00 9.00
N PHE A 222 -8.34 -5.49 9.22
CA PHE A 222 -8.64 -6.41 10.31
C PHE A 222 -9.72 -7.40 9.92
N TRP A 223 -9.88 -8.46 10.72
CA TRP A 223 -10.66 -9.66 10.39
C TRP A 223 -12.09 -9.46 9.86
N SER A 224 -12.76 -8.32 10.10
CA SER A 224 -14.10 -8.07 9.55
C SER A 224 -14.11 -7.27 8.25
N MET A 225 -12.96 -6.77 7.80
CA MET A 225 -12.81 -6.03 6.55
C MET A 225 -12.61 -7.01 5.38
N PRO A 226 -13.31 -6.82 4.24
CA PRO A 226 -13.17 -7.70 3.07
C PRO A 226 -11.75 -7.77 2.50
N GLU A 227 -10.98 -6.69 2.60
CA GLU A 227 -9.61 -6.64 2.10
C GLU A 227 -8.63 -7.46 2.95
N ASN A 228 -8.97 -7.81 4.20
CA ASN A 228 -8.02 -8.36 5.15
C ASN A 228 -7.53 -9.75 4.72
N THR A 229 -6.24 -10.00 4.83
CA THR A 229 -5.63 -11.30 4.55
C THR A 229 -4.88 -11.88 5.76
N ASP A 230 -4.29 -13.07 5.59
CA ASP A 230 -3.41 -13.67 6.59
C ASP A 230 -2.00 -13.05 6.63
N HIS A 231 -1.69 -12.10 5.73
CA HIS A 231 -0.41 -11.40 5.78
C HIS A 231 -0.31 -10.49 7.02
N PRO A 232 0.77 -10.60 7.81
CA PRO A 232 0.82 -10.00 9.15
C PRO A 232 0.98 -8.47 9.17
N THR A 233 1.32 -7.85 8.04
CA THR A 233 1.57 -6.39 7.92
C THR A 233 0.92 -5.77 6.70
N GLN A 234 -0.20 -6.31 6.24
CA GLN A 234 -0.91 -5.75 5.09
C GLN A 234 -1.21 -4.25 5.26
N LYS A 235 -0.84 -3.44 4.25
CA LYS A 235 -1.28 -2.04 4.10
C LYS A 235 -2.73 -2.01 3.59
N SER A 236 -3.50 -0.98 3.98
CA SER A 236 -4.89 -0.84 3.54
C SER A 236 -5.01 -0.32 2.11
N GLU A 237 -6.05 -0.74 1.41
CA GLU A 237 -6.36 -0.25 0.06
C GLU A 237 -6.58 1.26 0.05
N LYS A 238 -7.20 1.82 1.10
CA LYS A 238 -7.40 3.27 1.24
C LYS A 238 -6.08 4.05 1.27
N LEU A 239 -5.05 3.51 1.91
CA LEU A 239 -3.72 4.12 1.96
C LEU A 239 -3.10 4.20 0.57
N LEU A 240 -3.07 3.06 -0.13
CA LEU A 240 -2.50 2.99 -1.48
C LEU A 240 -3.33 3.81 -2.47
N ALA A 241 -4.64 3.91 -2.30
CA ALA A 241 -5.49 4.72 -3.16
C ALA A 241 -5.12 6.20 -3.09
N LYS A 242 -4.82 6.74 -1.90
CA LYS A 242 -4.33 8.12 -1.77
C LYS A 242 -3.04 8.32 -2.55
N ILE A 243 -2.08 7.41 -2.38
CA ILE A 243 -0.76 7.49 -3.02
C ILE A 243 -0.90 7.41 -4.55
N ILE A 244 -1.62 6.40 -5.05
CA ILE A 244 -1.77 6.16 -6.49
C ILE A 244 -2.58 7.27 -7.16
N LEU A 245 -3.65 7.77 -6.53
CA LEU A 245 -4.44 8.87 -7.09
C LEU A 245 -3.67 10.19 -7.13
N ALA A 246 -2.87 10.48 -6.10
CA ALA A 246 -2.04 11.67 -6.08
C ALA A 246 -0.96 11.61 -7.17
N SER A 247 -0.24 10.50 -7.27
CA SER A 247 1.08 10.50 -7.93
C SER A 247 1.15 9.64 -9.19
N SER A 248 0.01 9.35 -9.82
CA SER A 248 -0.06 8.67 -11.12
C SER A 248 -1.33 9.01 -11.90
N ASN A 249 -1.28 8.79 -13.20
CA ASN A 249 -2.39 8.86 -14.14
C ASN A 249 -2.94 7.46 -14.46
N PRO A 250 -4.19 7.33 -14.95
CA PRO A 250 -4.66 6.08 -15.54
C PRO A 250 -3.70 5.60 -16.64
N GLY A 251 -3.40 4.30 -16.67
CA GLY A 251 -2.44 3.68 -17.59
C GLY A 251 -0.97 3.72 -17.14
N ASP A 252 -0.61 4.57 -16.18
CA ASP A 252 0.75 4.60 -15.62
C ASP A 252 1.12 3.27 -14.95
N LEU A 253 2.42 3.00 -14.88
CA LEU A 253 2.96 1.80 -14.26
C LEU A 253 3.30 2.02 -12.79
N VAL A 254 2.63 1.28 -11.91
CA VAL A 254 2.91 1.22 -10.47
C VAL A 254 3.70 -0.04 -10.14
N VAL A 255 4.87 0.10 -9.52
CA VAL A 255 5.71 -1.05 -9.11
C VAL A 255 5.84 -1.11 -7.60
N ASP A 256 5.74 -2.33 -7.07
CA ASP A 256 6.01 -2.65 -5.68
C ASP A 256 6.92 -3.88 -5.60
N PRO A 257 8.22 -3.72 -5.28
CA PRO A 257 9.16 -4.82 -5.21
C PRO A 257 9.06 -5.65 -3.92
N PHE A 258 8.17 -5.26 -2.99
CA PHE A 258 7.90 -5.94 -1.72
C PHE A 258 6.38 -6.11 -1.54
N VAL A 259 5.69 -6.59 -2.58
CA VAL A 259 4.24 -6.45 -2.70
C VAL A 259 3.46 -7.18 -1.59
N GLY A 260 4.05 -8.21 -0.97
CA GLY A 260 3.46 -8.94 0.15
C GLY A 260 2.09 -9.50 -0.21
N SER A 261 1.06 -9.03 0.49
CA SER A 261 -0.35 -9.40 0.21
C SER A 261 -0.98 -8.73 -1.01
N GLY A 262 -0.27 -7.91 -1.79
CA GLY A 262 -0.78 -7.44 -3.07
C GLY A 262 -1.51 -6.10 -3.08
N THR A 263 -1.53 -5.34 -1.98
CA THR A 263 -2.38 -4.13 -1.88
C THR A 263 -2.07 -3.11 -2.98
N THR A 264 -0.80 -2.89 -3.29
CA THR A 264 -0.38 -1.96 -4.35
C THR A 264 -0.93 -2.38 -5.72
N SER A 265 -0.71 -3.64 -6.12
CA SER A 265 -1.21 -4.20 -7.38
C SER A 265 -2.73 -4.17 -7.47
N VAL A 266 -3.43 -4.55 -6.39
CA VAL A 266 -4.90 -4.54 -6.31
C VAL A 266 -5.45 -3.13 -6.52
N VAL A 267 -4.91 -2.14 -5.82
CA VAL A 267 -5.40 -0.77 -5.93
C VAL A 267 -5.04 -0.15 -7.28
N ALA A 268 -3.83 -0.41 -7.79
CA ALA A 268 -3.43 0.03 -9.13
C ALA A 268 -4.44 -0.48 -10.18
N LYS A 269 -4.77 -1.78 -10.13
CA LYS A 269 -5.79 -2.40 -10.99
C LYS A 269 -7.17 -1.76 -10.86
N LYS A 270 -7.69 -1.63 -9.63
CA LYS A 270 -9.00 -1.01 -9.38
C LYS A 270 -9.09 0.42 -9.92
N LEU A 271 -7.97 1.15 -9.88
CA LEU A 271 -7.85 2.52 -10.36
C LEU A 271 -7.42 2.64 -11.84
N GLY A 272 -7.30 1.53 -12.58
CA GLY A 272 -6.95 1.54 -14.00
C GLY A 272 -5.50 1.93 -14.28
N ARG A 273 -4.56 1.55 -13.41
CA ARG A 273 -3.11 1.62 -13.64
C ARG A 273 -2.58 0.24 -14.02
N ARG A 274 -1.48 0.21 -14.76
CA ARG A 274 -0.68 -1.01 -14.91
C ARG A 274 0.10 -1.25 -13.62
N TYR A 275 0.47 -2.50 -13.37
CA TYR A 275 1.20 -2.84 -12.17
C TYR A 275 2.17 -4.01 -12.36
N LEU A 276 3.23 -3.98 -11.55
CA LEU A 276 4.09 -5.13 -11.29
C LEU A 276 4.33 -5.22 -9.78
N GLY A 277 3.90 -6.33 -9.18
CA GLY A 277 4.26 -6.68 -7.81
C GLY A 277 5.35 -7.74 -7.83
N ILE A 278 6.38 -7.60 -6.99
CA ILE A 278 7.41 -8.62 -6.80
C ILE A 278 7.34 -9.12 -5.36
N GLU A 279 7.31 -10.44 -5.19
CA GLU A 279 7.28 -11.07 -3.87
C GLU A 279 8.17 -12.31 -3.83
N LEU A 280 9.00 -12.42 -2.80
CA LEU A 280 9.94 -13.51 -2.62
C LEU A 280 9.27 -14.78 -2.05
N ASP A 281 8.17 -14.62 -1.31
CA ASP A 281 7.38 -15.72 -0.75
C ASP A 281 6.26 -16.15 -1.71
N GLU A 282 6.31 -17.39 -2.20
CA GLU A 282 5.34 -17.91 -3.17
C GLU A 282 3.89 -17.89 -2.64
N GLU A 283 3.68 -18.13 -1.34
CA GLU A 283 2.35 -18.12 -0.73
C GLU A 283 1.76 -16.70 -0.73
N TYR A 284 2.57 -15.69 -0.41
CA TYR A 284 2.15 -14.29 -0.48
C TYR A 284 1.96 -13.80 -1.92
N ALA A 285 2.79 -14.27 -2.86
CA ALA A 285 2.59 -14.02 -4.28
C ALA A 285 1.24 -14.59 -4.78
N MET A 286 0.89 -15.82 -4.40
CA MET A 286 -0.42 -16.40 -4.72
C MET A 286 -1.57 -15.67 -4.02
N LEU A 287 -1.36 -15.19 -2.79
CA LEU A 287 -2.36 -14.41 -2.06
C LEU A 287 -2.64 -13.06 -2.76
N THR A 288 -1.61 -12.46 -3.36
CA THR A 288 -1.75 -11.29 -4.24
C THR A 288 -2.65 -11.61 -5.44
N GLU A 289 -2.37 -12.70 -6.17
CA GLU A 289 -3.20 -13.12 -7.31
C GLU A 289 -4.65 -13.39 -6.90
N ARG A 290 -4.89 -14.01 -5.73
CA ARG A 290 -6.24 -14.24 -5.22
C ARG A 290 -7.02 -12.93 -5.06
N ARG A 291 -6.38 -11.89 -4.53
CA ARG A 291 -7.02 -10.57 -4.40
C ARG A 291 -7.20 -9.88 -5.74
N LEU A 292 -6.28 -10.06 -6.68
CA LEU A 292 -6.40 -9.51 -8.04
C LEU A 292 -7.57 -10.10 -8.81
N GLU A 293 -7.97 -11.35 -8.55
CA GLU A 293 -9.22 -11.94 -9.07
C GLU A 293 -10.45 -11.26 -8.49
N LEU A 294 -10.47 -11.00 -7.18
CA LEU A 294 -11.58 -10.31 -6.53
C LEU A 294 -11.70 -8.87 -7.03
N ALA A 295 -10.58 -8.21 -7.31
CA ALA A 295 -10.54 -6.85 -7.85
C ALA A 295 -11.10 -6.72 -9.28
N GLU A 296 -11.23 -7.83 -10.03
CA GLU A 296 -11.95 -7.80 -11.32
C GLU A 296 -13.46 -7.67 -11.13
N ILE A 297 -13.97 -8.23 -10.04
CA ILE A 297 -15.40 -8.30 -9.75
C ILE A 297 -15.83 -7.05 -8.96
N ASP A 298 -15.03 -6.67 -7.97
CA ASP A 298 -15.30 -5.55 -7.08
C ASP A 298 -14.17 -4.51 -7.14
N LYS A 299 -14.49 -3.33 -7.68
CA LYS A 299 -13.57 -2.20 -7.81
C LYS A 299 -13.67 -1.19 -6.68
N GLU A 300 -14.56 -1.40 -5.71
CA GLU A 300 -14.73 -0.48 -4.59
C GLU A 300 -13.47 -0.47 -3.70
N ILE A 301 -13.17 0.71 -3.14
CA ILE A 301 -12.10 0.91 -2.18
C ILE A 301 -12.74 1.49 -0.92
N GLN A 302 -12.68 0.73 0.17
CA GLN A 302 -13.35 1.13 1.40
C GLN A 302 -12.86 2.52 1.88
N GLY A 303 -13.79 3.46 2.05
CA GLY A 303 -13.50 4.82 2.49
C GLY A 303 -13.06 5.77 1.38
N TYR A 304 -13.21 5.38 0.11
CA TYR A 304 -13.10 6.24 -1.06
C TYR A 304 -14.34 6.04 -1.95
N GLN A 305 -15.14 7.08 -2.11
CA GLN A 305 -16.41 7.04 -2.87
C GLN A 305 -16.65 8.41 -3.51
N ASP A 306 -17.25 8.43 -4.70
CA ASP A 306 -17.61 9.66 -5.42
C ASP A 306 -16.42 10.64 -5.61
N GLY A 307 -15.22 10.08 -5.81
CA GLY A 307 -14.01 10.88 -6.04
C GLY A 307 -13.42 11.51 -4.77
N VAL A 308 -13.90 11.16 -3.57
CA VAL A 308 -13.43 11.75 -2.31
C VAL A 308 -13.17 10.69 -1.23
N PHE A 309 -12.18 10.94 -0.38
CA PHE A 309 -11.92 10.11 0.79
C PHE A 309 -12.83 10.49 1.95
N TRP A 310 -13.22 9.52 2.76
CA TRP A 310 -14.06 9.74 3.94
C TRP A 310 -13.33 9.44 5.24
N GLU A 311 -13.69 10.13 6.33
CA GLU A 311 -13.15 9.82 7.66
C GLU A 311 -13.45 8.38 8.11
N ARG A 312 -12.70 7.88 9.10
CA ARG A 312 -12.94 6.55 9.69
C ARG A 312 -14.38 6.43 10.21
N ASN A 313 -14.92 5.22 10.19
CA ASN A 313 -16.23 4.88 10.77
C ASN A 313 -17.42 5.66 10.18
N THR A 314 -17.33 6.11 8.92
CA THR A 314 -18.39 6.86 8.23
C THR A 314 -19.27 6.00 7.30
N LEU A 315 -19.09 4.68 7.25
CA LEU A 315 -19.85 3.77 6.37
C LEU A 315 -21.37 3.92 6.48
N ALA A 316 -21.90 4.09 7.71
CA ALA A 316 -23.33 4.25 7.95
C ALA A 316 -23.91 5.57 7.35
N ILE A 317 -23.04 6.55 7.10
CA ILE A 317 -23.38 7.85 6.53
C ILE A 317 -23.27 7.79 5.00
N GLN A 318 -22.22 7.14 4.48
CA GLN A 318 -21.98 6.94 3.05
C GLN A 318 -23.17 6.28 2.34
N GLY A 319 -23.72 5.19 2.90
CA GLY A 319 -24.85 4.46 2.31
C GLY A 319 -26.19 5.22 2.28
N LYS A 320 -26.29 6.40 2.91
CA LYS A 320 -27.47 7.28 2.78
C LYS A 320 -27.40 8.18 1.55
N GLN A 321 -26.20 8.46 1.02
CA GLN A 321 -26.03 9.27 -0.20
C GLN A 321 -26.39 8.51 -1.48
N SER A 322 -26.05 7.22 -1.58
CA SER A 322 -26.27 6.43 -2.81
C SER A 322 -27.73 6.04 -3.09
N LYS A 323 -28.65 6.23 -2.14
CA LYS A 323 -30.09 5.96 -2.32
C LYS A 323 -30.88 7.17 -2.83
N SER A 324 -30.20 8.28 -3.11
CA SER A 324 -30.82 9.56 -3.50
C SER A 324 -30.53 10.00 -4.94
N SER A 325 -29.91 9.13 -5.74
CA SER A 325 -29.56 9.37 -7.14
C SER A 325 -30.32 8.47 -8.09
#